data_AF-K1SJA8-F1
#
_entry.id   AF-K1SJA8-F1
#
_cell.length_a   1.000
_cell.length_b   1.000
_cell.length_c   1.000
_cell.angle_alpha   90.00
_cell.angle_beta   90.00
_cell.angle_gamma   90.00
#
_symmetry.space_group_name_H-M   'P 1'
#
loop_
_entity.id
_entity.type
_entity.pdbx_description
1 polymer ?
#
loop_
_entity_poly.entity_id
_entity_poly.type
_entity_poly.pdbx_seq_one_letter_code
_entity_poly.pdbx_strand_id
1 'polypeptide(L)'
;DSLSAIKYAKVKVIRDETGLATDYQIEGDFPKYGNDDDRVDEIAVNLVKTFMKKLEGHITYRNSIPTQSILTITSNVVYGKATGNTPDGRRAGAPFGPGANPLHGRDSSGALAVMNTIAKLPYEYSEDGISFTFSITPGTLGKDSETKINNLVSMLDGYFKQTGHHINVNVFDRALLLDAMDHPEKYPQLTIRVSGYAVN
;
A
#
# COMPACT_ATOMS: atom_id res chain seq x y z
N ASP A 1 -1.05 9.30 -4.06
CA ASP A 1 -1.50 10.41 -3.19
C ASP A 1 -0.85 11.77 -3.45
N SER A 2 0.48 11.94 -3.48
CA SER A 2 1.07 13.29 -3.64
C SER A 2 0.61 14.00 -4.91
N LEU A 3 0.58 13.27 -6.03
CA LEU A 3 0.02 13.77 -7.29
C LEU A 3 -1.48 14.07 -7.20
N SER A 4 -2.22 13.31 -6.39
CA SER A 4 -3.65 13.55 -6.14
C SER A 4 -3.86 14.83 -5.34
N ALA A 5 -3.07 15.05 -4.28
CA ALA A 5 -3.11 16.28 -3.49
C ALA A 5 -2.82 17.51 -4.36
N ILE A 6 -1.79 17.45 -5.21
CA ILE A 6 -1.45 18.55 -6.13
C ILE A 6 -2.57 18.78 -7.16
N LYS A 7 -3.21 17.72 -7.65
CA LYS A 7 -4.23 17.80 -8.72
C LYS A 7 -5.60 18.24 -8.21
N TYR A 8 -5.99 17.83 -7.00
CA TYR A 8 -7.35 17.96 -6.49
C TYR A 8 -7.48 18.86 -5.24
N ALA A 9 -6.36 19.24 -4.63
CA ALA A 9 -6.32 20.23 -3.55
C ALA A 9 -5.34 21.36 -3.90
N LYS A 10 -5.24 22.37 -3.04
CA LYS A 10 -4.22 23.42 -3.16
C LYS A 10 -3.03 23.06 -2.30
N VAL A 11 -1.89 22.78 -2.92
CA VAL A 11 -0.64 22.48 -2.22
C VAL A 11 0.31 23.66 -2.31
N LYS A 12 0.53 24.35 -1.19
CA LYS A 12 1.53 25.41 -1.06
C LYS A 12 2.87 24.79 -0.67
N VAL A 13 3.89 25.05 -1.49
CA VAL A 13 5.28 24.63 -1.21
C VAL A 13 5.91 25.59 -0.20
N ILE A 14 6.49 25.03 0.85
CA ILE A 14 7.28 25.76 1.85
C ILE A 14 8.76 25.53 1.51
N ARG A 15 9.53 26.61 1.45
CA ARG A 15 10.93 26.59 1.06
C ARG A 15 11.81 27.14 2.17
N ASP A 16 13.02 26.60 2.27
CA ASP A 16 14.07 27.13 3.15
C ASP A 16 14.76 28.36 2.52
N GLU A 17 15.76 28.90 3.22
CA GLU A 17 16.57 30.04 2.80
C GLU A 17 17.33 29.82 1.48
N THR A 18 17.56 28.56 1.07
CA THR A 18 18.19 28.21 -0.21
C THR A 18 17.19 28.13 -1.37
N GLY A 19 15.89 28.20 -1.06
CA GLY A 19 14.80 28.00 -2.01
C GLY A 19 14.43 26.53 -2.23
N LEU A 20 15.04 25.59 -1.50
CA LEU A 20 14.71 24.17 -1.56
C LEU A 20 13.35 23.92 -0.93
N ALA A 21 12.52 23.08 -1.55
CA ALA A 21 11.23 22.67 -0.98
C ALA A 21 11.46 21.73 0.21
N THR A 22 11.07 22.15 1.41
CA THR A 22 11.28 21.39 2.65
C THR A 22 9.97 20.95 3.30
N ASP A 23 8.84 21.58 2.98
CA ASP A 23 7.52 21.22 3.49
C ASP A 23 6.38 21.62 2.54
N TYR A 24 5.16 21.17 2.84
CA TYR A 24 3.96 21.42 2.05
C TYR A 24 2.77 21.69 2.97
N GLN A 25 1.99 22.72 2.64
CA GLN A 25 0.71 23.01 3.29
C GLN A 25 -0.42 22.71 2.30
N ILE A 26 -1.36 21.86 2.72
CA ILE A 26 -2.51 21.43 1.91
C ILE A 26 -3.76 22.20 2.37
N GLU A 27 -4.46 22.85 1.45
CA GLU A 27 -5.77 23.45 1.66
C GLU A 27 -6.80 22.70 0.79
N GLY A 28 -7.86 22.19 1.44
CA GLY A 28 -8.87 21.32 0.82
C GLY A 28 -8.59 19.83 1.05
N ASP A 29 -9.58 18.99 0.71
CA ASP A 29 -9.43 17.53 0.71
C ASP A 29 -9.08 17.02 -0.68
N PHE A 30 -8.52 15.81 -0.75
CA PHE A 30 -8.16 15.14 -2.00
C PHE A 30 -8.38 13.63 -1.91
N PRO A 31 -8.64 12.96 -3.05
CA PRO A 31 -8.77 11.51 -3.12
C PRO A 31 -7.49 10.79 -2.71
N LYS A 32 -7.60 9.79 -1.83
CA LYS A 32 -6.47 9.00 -1.33
C LYS A 32 -6.57 7.57 -1.87
N TYR A 33 -5.45 7.03 -2.31
CA TYR A 33 -5.34 5.68 -2.84
C TYR A 33 -5.82 4.65 -1.80
N GLY A 34 -6.58 3.65 -2.25
CA GLY A 34 -7.12 2.57 -1.40
C GLY A 34 -8.60 2.69 -1.05
N ASN A 35 -9.34 3.57 -1.74
CA ASN A 35 -10.73 3.89 -1.43
C ASN A 35 -11.69 3.66 -2.62
N ASP A 36 -11.24 2.94 -3.64
CA ASP A 36 -11.96 2.69 -4.89
C ASP A 36 -12.37 4.00 -5.61
N ASP A 37 -11.43 4.94 -5.69
CA ASP A 37 -11.63 6.24 -6.35
C ASP A 37 -10.69 6.37 -7.57
N ASP A 38 -11.27 6.24 -8.76
CA ASP A 38 -10.55 6.27 -10.04
C ASP A 38 -9.68 7.51 -10.21
N ARG A 39 -10.02 8.64 -9.58
CA ARG A 39 -9.24 9.89 -9.70
C ARG A 39 -7.80 9.73 -9.21
N VAL A 40 -7.58 8.89 -8.20
CA VAL A 40 -6.26 8.61 -7.62
C VAL A 40 -5.76 7.21 -7.98
N ASP A 41 -6.65 6.24 -8.17
CA ASP A 41 -6.28 4.90 -8.58
C ASP A 41 -5.66 4.91 -9.99
N GLU A 42 -6.23 5.68 -10.93
CA GLU A 42 -5.65 5.84 -12.27
C GLU A 42 -4.27 6.52 -12.23
N ILE A 43 -4.00 7.38 -11.24
CA ILE A 43 -2.66 7.94 -11.08
C ILE A 43 -1.67 6.82 -10.73
N ALA A 44 -2.03 5.91 -9.83
CA ALA A 44 -1.19 4.78 -9.46
C ALA A 44 -0.96 3.83 -10.65
N VAL A 45 -2.03 3.48 -11.39
CA VAL A 45 -1.96 2.65 -12.61
C VAL A 45 -1.02 3.27 -13.64
N ASN A 46 -1.15 4.58 -13.88
CA ASN A 46 -0.32 5.28 -14.87
C ASN A 46 1.15 5.38 -14.44
N LEU A 47 1.45 5.52 -13.15
CA LEU A 47 2.82 5.49 -12.65
C LEU A 47 3.51 4.14 -12.94
N VAL A 48 2.79 3.04 -12.70
CA VAL A 48 3.29 1.68 -12.97
C VAL A 48 3.58 1.51 -14.45
N LYS A 49 2.60 1.79 -15.32
CA LYS A 49 2.76 1.68 -16.78
C LYS A 49 3.90 2.55 -17.29
N THR A 50 3.99 3.78 -16.81
CA THR A 50 5.01 4.74 -17.24
C THR A 50 6.41 4.30 -16.85
N PHE A 51 6.59 3.74 -15.64
CA PHE A 51 7.91 3.29 -15.18
C PHE A 51 8.37 2.05 -15.95
N MET A 52 7.50 1.04 -16.11
CA MET A 52 7.81 -0.16 -16.87
C MET A 52 8.17 0.17 -18.33
N LYS A 53 7.41 1.06 -18.99
CA LYS A 53 7.72 1.52 -20.36
C LYS A 53 9.07 2.23 -20.49
N LYS A 54 9.55 2.87 -19.42
CA LYS A 54 10.91 3.42 -19.40
C LYS A 54 11.95 2.30 -19.26
N LEU A 55 11.72 1.34 -18.37
CA LEU A 55 12.62 0.19 -18.16
C LEU A 55 12.80 -0.65 -19.43
N GLU A 56 11.73 -0.89 -20.19
CA GLU A 56 11.74 -1.63 -21.46
C GLU A 56 12.72 -1.06 -22.50
N GLY A 57 13.02 0.24 -22.45
CA GLY A 57 13.90 0.92 -23.39
C GLY A 57 15.41 0.69 -23.15
N HIS A 58 15.79 -0.04 -22.10
CA HIS A 58 17.18 -0.21 -21.71
C HIS A 58 17.75 -1.57 -22.15
N ILE A 59 18.99 -1.55 -22.65
CA ILE A 59 19.78 -2.76 -22.89
C ILE A 59 20.27 -3.29 -21.55
N THR A 60 20.07 -4.57 -21.30
CA THR A 60 20.39 -5.23 -20.04
C THR A 60 21.50 -6.28 -20.21
N TYR A 61 22.20 -6.57 -19.12
CA TYR A 61 23.20 -7.63 -19.08
C TYR A 61 22.56 -8.99 -19.42
N ARG A 62 23.25 -9.80 -20.24
CA ARG A 62 22.77 -11.11 -20.73
C ARG A 62 21.41 -11.07 -21.44
N ASN A 63 21.01 -9.92 -21.98
CA ASN A 63 19.71 -9.74 -22.62
C ASN A 63 18.53 -10.12 -21.69
N SER A 64 18.66 -9.88 -20.39
CA SER A 64 17.57 -10.15 -19.44
C SER A 64 16.36 -9.28 -19.75
N ILE A 65 15.16 -9.85 -19.78
CA ILE A 65 13.93 -9.09 -20.00
C ILE A 65 13.67 -8.24 -18.74
N PRO A 66 13.57 -6.90 -18.85
CA PRO A 66 13.21 -6.06 -17.72
C PRO A 66 11.80 -6.40 -17.23
N THR A 67 11.64 -6.55 -15.92
CA THR A 67 10.35 -6.67 -15.24
C THR A 67 10.29 -5.67 -14.09
N GLN A 68 9.10 -5.46 -13.52
CA GLN A 68 8.87 -4.56 -12.40
C GLN A 68 8.06 -5.27 -11.32
N SER A 69 8.36 -4.97 -10.06
CA SER A 69 7.52 -5.35 -8.92
C SER A 69 7.08 -4.12 -8.13
N ILE A 70 5.89 -4.20 -7.54
CA ILE A 70 5.40 -3.24 -6.55
C ILE A 70 5.57 -3.90 -5.17
N LEU A 71 6.82 -3.93 -4.73
CA LEU A 71 7.30 -4.65 -3.55
C LEU A 71 8.36 -3.80 -2.83
N THR A 72 8.32 -3.79 -1.49
CA THR A 72 9.27 -2.99 -0.69
C THR A 72 10.10 -3.80 0.29
N ILE A 73 9.57 -4.93 0.80
CA ILE A 73 10.09 -5.56 2.03
C ILE A 73 10.10 -4.47 3.13
N THR A 74 11.21 -4.26 3.83
CA THR A 74 11.39 -3.22 4.85
C THR A 74 11.90 -1.89 4.26
N SER A 75 12.08 -1.80 2.94
CA SER A 75 12.52 -0.57 2.28
C SER A 75 11.51 0.56 2.44
N ASN A 76 10.22 0.25 2.69
CA ASN A 76 9.21 1.26 3.01
C ASN A 76 9.60 2.07 4.27
N VAL A 77 10.25 1.44 5.25
CA VAL A 77 10.77 2.09 6.45
C VAL A 77 12.10 2.80 6.15
N VAL A 78 13.03 2.13 5.46
CA VAL A 78 14.36 2.70 5.17
C VAL A 78 14.26 3.94 4.27
N TYR A 79 13.52 3.85 3.16
CA TYR A 79 13.26 4.99 2.30
C TYR A 79 12.38 6.04 2.98
N GLY A 80 11.39 5.64 3.78
CA GLY A 80 10.60 6.57 4.58
C GLY A 80 11.47 7.46 5.48
N LYS A 81 12.44 6.85 6.18
CA LYS A 81 13.45 7.53 7.00
C LYS A 81 14.32 8.51 6.20
N ALA A 82 14.68 8.14 4.98
CA ALA A 82 15.51 8.96 4.09
C ALA A 82 14.72 9.99 3.26
N THR A 83 13.39 10.03 3.37
CA THR A 83 12.54 10.93 2.57
C THR A 83 11.93 12.03 3.44
N GLY A 84 12.11 13.29 3.03
CA GLY A 84 11.52 14.48 3.65
C GLY A 84 9.99 14.55 3.57
N ASN A 85 9.39 15.70 3.90
CA ASN A 85 7.94 15.88 3.78
C ASN A 85 7.49 15.70 2.32
N THR A 86 6.32 15.11 2.09
CA THR A 86 5.78 14.91 0.73
C THR A 86 4.44 15.63 0.54
N PRO A 87 4.06 16.01 -0.71
CA PRO A 87 2.87 16.82 -0.99
C PRO A 87 1.53 16.21 -0.55
N ASP A 88 1.50 14.92 -0.26
CA ASP A 88 0.34 14.22 0.30
C ASP A 88 0.17 14.39 1.82
N GLY A 89 1.06 15.16 2.46
CA GLY A 89 1.06 15.41 3.89
C GLY A 89 1.77 14.33 4.71
N ARG A 90 2.38 13.31 4.09
CA ARG A 90 3.24 12.38 4.83
C ARG A 90 4.47 13.13 5.32
N ARG A 91 4.75 13.04 6.61
CA ARG A 91 5.84 13.75 7.28
C ARG A 91 7.19 13.09 7.01
N ALA A 92 8.25 13.90 7.05
CA ALA A 92 9.62 13.45 6.95
C ALA A 92 9.90 12.29 7.92
N GLY A 93 10.58 11.26 7.43
CA GLY A 93 10.96 10.10 8.23
C GLY A 93 9.88 9.04 8.44
N ALA A 94 8.60 9.33 8.16
CA ALA A 94 7.51 8.37 8.34
C ALA A 94 7.61 7.21 7.32
N PRO A 95 7.26 5.97 7.67
CA PRO A 95 7.27 4.86 6.71
C PRO A 95 6.32 5.08 5.52
N PHE A 96 6.68 4.55 4.35
CA PHE A 96 5.73 4.30 3.26
C PHE A 96 4.83 3.10 3.58
N GLY A 97 3.78 2.89 2.77
CA GLY A 97 3.03 1.62 2.79
C GLY A 97 3.92 0.44 2.34
N PRO A 98 3.70 -0.78 2.86
CA PRO A 98 4.41 -1.97 2.39
C PRO A 98 3.94 -2.37 0.99
N GLY A 99 4.86 -2.61 0.06
CA GLY A 99 4.52 -3.00 -1.31
C GLY A 99 3.59 -2.00 -2.00
N ALA A 100 2.45 -2.50 -2.45
CA ALA A 100 1.40 -1.74 -3.14
C ALA A 100 0.36 -1.15 -2.19
N ASN A 101 0.49 -1.30 -0.87
CA ASN A 101 -0.51 -0.83 0.07
C ASN A 101 -0.74 0.70 0.01
N PRO A 102 -1.97 1.15 0.31
CA PRO A 102 -2.21 2.52 0.75
C PRO A 102 -1.28 2.94 1.89
N LEU A 103 -1.02 4.24 1.99
CA LEU A 103 -0.36 4.78 3.18
C LEU A 103 -1.24 4.55 4.41
N HIS A 104 -0.60 4.25 5.54
CA HIS A 104 -1.25 3.86 6.78
C HIS A 104 -2.45 4.75 7.14
N GLY A 105 -3.63 4.14 7.25
CA GLY A 105 -4.87 4.81 7.66
C GLY A 105 -5.52 5.66 6.58
N ARG A 106 -5.11 5.55 5.31
CA ARG A 106 -5.73 6.28 4.20
C ARG A 106 -6.82 5.51 3.48
N ASP A 107 -6.79 4.18 3.55
CA ASP A 107 -7.90 3.30 3.20
C ASP A 107 -8.97 3.36 4.30
N SER A 108 -10.10 3.97 3.97
CA SER A 108 -11.18 4.31 4.92
C SER A 108 -12.57 3.92 4.41
N SER A 109 -12.69 3.52 3.14
CA SER A 109 -13.94 3.04 2.52
C SER A 109 -14.21 1.54 2.74
N GLY A 110 -13.40 0.86 3.56
CA GLY A 110 -13.57 -0.55 3.93
C GLY A 110 -12.81 -1.55 3.05
N ALA A 111 -12.89 -2.84 3.42
CA ALA A 111 -12.04 -3.89 2.88
C ALA A 111 -12.20 -4.11 1.36
N LEU A 112 -13.43 -4.11 0.86
CA LEU A 112 -13.67 -4.30 -0.57
C LEU A 112 -13.12 -3.15 -1.40
N ALA A 113 -13.21 -1.91 -0.90
CA ALA A 113 -12.74 -0.73 -1.62
C ALA A 113 -11.21 -0.77 -1.83
N VAL A 114 -10.45 -1.10 -0.78
CA VAL A 114 -8.99 -1.26 -0.93
C VAL A 114 -8.65 -2.44 -1.83
N MET A 115 -9.36 -3.57 -1.73
CA MET A 115 -9.15 -4.72 -2.61
C MET A 115 -9.40 -4.37 -4.08
N ASN A 116 -10.46 -3.64 -4.39
CA ASN A 116 -10.74 -3.13 -5.74
C ASN A 116 -9.64 -2.20 -6.24
N THR A 117 -9.22 -1.22 -5.42
CA THR A 117 -8.11 -0.32 -5.77
C THR A 117 -6.83 -1.09 -6.10
N ILE A 118 -6.45 -2.07 -5.28
CA ILE A 118 -5.24 -2.86 -5.55
C ILE A 118 -5.40 -3.69 -6.82
N ALA A 119 -6.59 -4.29 -7.05
CA ALA A 119 -6.84 -5.11 -8.23
C ALA A 119 -6.70 -4.33 -9.55
N LYS A 120 -6.91 -3.01 -9.55
CA LYS A 120 -6.69 -2.14 -10.73
C LYS A 120 -5.22 -2.05 -11.16
N LEU A 121 -4.26 -2.38 -10.30
CA LEU A 121 -2.83 -2.31 -10.66
C LEU A 121 -2.50 -3.37 -11.73
N PRO A 122 -1.86 -2.98 -12.84
CA PRO A 122 -1.75 -3.84 -14.01
C PRO A 122 -0.58 -4.81 -13.90
N TYR A 123 -0.86 -6.09 -13.62
CA TYR A 123 0.16 -7.14 -13.48
C TYR A 123 1.04 -7.30 -14.74
N GLU A 124 0.48 -7.11 -15.94
CA GLU A 124 1.21 -7.13 -17.21
C GLU A 124 2.30 -6.05 -17.34
N TYR A 125 2.29 -5.02 -16.47
CA TYR A 125 3.36 -4.02 -16.33
C TYR A 125 4.13 -4.17 -15.02
N SER A 126 3.93 -5.29 -14.32
CA SER A 126 4.52 -5.58 -13.02
C SER A 126 4.69 -7.09 -12.84
N GLU A 127 5.25 -7.75 -13.85
CA GLU A 127 5.38 -9.22 -13.93
C GLU A 127 6.31 -9.82 -12.87
N ASP A 128 7.04 -9.00 -12.11
CA ASP A 128 7.80 -9.42 -10.92
C ASP A 128 6.94 -9.39 -9.63
N GLY A 129 5.68 -8.96 -9.74
CA GLY A 129 4.63 -9.13 -8.73
C GLY A 129 4.15 -7.84 -8.06
N ILE A 130 2.92 -7.89 -7.54
CA ILE A 130 2.27 -6.80 -6.82
C ILE A 130 1.95 -7.28 -5.40
N SER A 131 2.60 -6.69 -4.39
CA SER A 131 2.46 -7.15 -3.00
C SER A 131 1.44 -6.31 -2.24
N PHE A 132 0.32 -6.92 -1.83
CA PHE A 132 -0.64 -6.32 -0.92
C PHE A 132 -0.69 -7.06 0.42
N THR A 133 -0.62 -6.32 1.52
CA THR A 133 -0.78 -6.84 2.88
C THR A 133 -2.07 -6.36 3.51
N PHE A 134 -3.03 -7.27 3.64
CA PHE A 134 -4.36 -7.00 4.13
C PHE A 134 -4.51 -7.48 5.58
N SER A 135 -5.02 -6.61 6.44
CA SER A 135 -5.33 -6.93 7.83
C SER A 135 -6.79 -6.59 8.11
N ILE A 136 -7.51 -7.53 8.72
CA ILE A 136 -8.92 -7.38 9.05
C ILE A 136 -9.18 -7.86 10.47
N THR A 137 -10.08 -7.17 11.19
CA THR A 137 -10.47 -7.62 12.53
C THR A 137 -11.38 -8.85 12.43
N PRO A 138 -11.32 -9.80 13.37
CA PRO A 138 -12.20 -10.96 13.37
C PRO A 138 -13.69 -10.58 13.34
N GLY A 139 -14.06 -9.50 14.03
CA GLY A 139 -15.45 -9.02 14.10
C GLY A 139 -15.98 -8.47 12.77
N THR A 140 -15.10 -7.88 11.94
CA THR A 140 -15.47 -7.40 10.60
C THR A 140 -15.80 -8.57 9.65
N LEU A 141 -15.13 -9.71 9.80
CA LEU A 141 -15.36 -10.88 8.96
C LEU A 141 -16.68 -11.59 9.27
N GLY A 142 -17.22 -11.48 10.48
CA GLY A 142 -18.47 -12.15 10.85
C GLY A 142 -18.59 -12.41 12.34
N LYS A 143 -19.78 -12.85 12.78
CA LYS A 143 -20.05 -13.15 14.19
C LYS A 143 -19.60 -14.55 14.59
N ASP A 144 -19.83 -15.52 13.71
CA ASP A 144 -19.46 -16.93 13.90
C ASP A 144 -18.37 -17.37 12.91
N SER A 145 -17.82 -18.57 13.13
CA SER A 145 -16.69 -19.07 12.34
C SER A 145 -17.04 -19.36 10.89
N GLU A 146 -18.24 -19.87 10.61
CA GLU A 146 -18.67 -20.23 9.27
C GLU A 146 -18.87 -18.97 8.42
N THR A 147 -19.54 -17.96 8.98
CA THR A 147 -19.69 -16.65 8.34
C THR A 147 -18.33 -16.01 8.05
N LYS A 148 -17.37 -16.06 8.98
CA LYS A 148 -16.02 -15.51 8.77
C LYS A 148 -15.29 -16.17 7.60
N ILE A 149 -15.35 -17.51 7.54
CA ILE A 149 -14.74 -18.28 6.45
C ILE A 149 -15.39 -17.92 5.12
N ASN A 150 -16.71 -17.96 5.04
CA ASN A 150 -17.46 -17.69 3.81
C ASN A 150 -17.24 -16.27 3.30
N ASN A 151 -17.20 -15.29 4.20
CA ASN A 151 -16.91 -13.90 3.84
C ASN A 151 -15.48 -13.73 3.35
N LEU A 152 -14.48 -14.32 4.02
CA LEU A 152 -13.10 -14.26 3.57
C LEU A 152 -12.93 -14.93 2.19
N VAL A 153 -13.51 -16.11 1.98
CA VAL A 153 -13.48 -16.80 0.68
C VAL A 153 -14.12 -15.92 -0.39
N SER A 154 -15.30 -15.36 -0.14
CA SER A 154 -16.00 -14.50 -1.09
C SER A 154 -15.21 -13.24 -1.44
N MET A 155 -14.52 -12.64 -0.45
CA MET A 155 -13.64 -11.50 -0.67
C MET A 155 -12.45 -11.88 -1.56
N LEU A 156 -11.77 -12.99 -1.27
CA LEU A 156 -10.64 -13.47 -2.06
C LEU A 156 -11.07 -13.82 -3.49
N ASP A 157 -12.19 -14.53 -3.66
CA ASP A 157 -12.76 -14.84 -4.97
C ASP A 157 -13.04 -13.57 -5.77
N GLY A 158 -13.64 -12.56 -5.14
CA GLY A 158 -13.89 -11.26 -5.77
C GLY A 158 -12.61 -10.53 -6.20
N TYR A 159 -11.56 -10.55 -5.38
CA TYR A 159 -10.28 -9.91 -5.66
C TYR A 159 -9.52 -10.58 -6.80
N PHE A 160 -9.41 -11.91 -6.76
CA PHE A 160 -8.70 -12.68 -7.78
C PHE A 160 -9.47 -12.77 -9.10
N LYS A 161 -10.81 -12.69 -9.08
CA LYS A 161 -11.63 -12.66 -10.29
C LYS A 161 -11.48 -11.36 -11.10
N GLN A 162 -11.13 -10.24 -10.46
CA GLN A 162 -10.87 -8.98 -11.15
C GLN A 162 -9.53 -9.07 -11.88
N THR A 163 -8.43 -8.97 -11.15
CA THR A 163 -7.04 -9.09 -11.62
C THR A 163 -6.04 -9.06 -10.46
N GLY A 164 -6.51 -9.14 -9.20
CA GLY A 164 -5.65 -9.06 -8.02
C GLY A 164 -4.56 -10.13 -8.06
N HIS A 165 -3.29 -9.73 -7.88
CA HIS A 165 -2.17 -10.64 -8.07
C HIS A 165 -1.79 -11.42 -6.79
N HIS A 166 -1.58 -10.72 -5.68
CA HIS A 166 -1.16 -11.33 -4.42
C HIS A 166 -1.75 -10.57 -3.24
N ILE A 167 -2.16 -11.31 -2.21
CA ILE A 167 -2.63 -10.78 -0.93
C ILE A 167 -2.03 -11.59 0.23
N ASN A 168 -1.46 -10.89 1.20
CA ASN A 168 -1.28 -11.43 2.55
C ASN A 168 -2.53 -11.18 3.36
N VAL A 169 -2.96 -12.16 4.14
CA VAL A 169 -4.13 -12.02 5.02
C VAL A 169 -3.69 -12.17 6.47
N ASN A 170 -4.00 -11.15 7.25
CA ASN A 170 -3.89 -11.14 8.70
C ASN A 170 -5.30 -11.00 9.30
N VAL A 171 -5.62 -11.82 10.31
CA VAL A 171 -6.91 -11.76 11.01
C VAL A 171 -6.65 -11.62 12.51
N PHE A 172 -6.61 -10.37 12.99
CA PHE A 172 -6.36 -10.07 14.41
C PHE A 172 -6.87 -8.67 14.78
N ASP A 173 -6.95 -8.41 16.08
CA ASP A 173 -7.22 -7.09 16.63
C ASP A 173 -5.93 -6.35 16.94
N ARG A 174 -5.94 -5.01 16.80
CA ARG A 174 -4.80 -4.17 17.21
C ARG A 174 -4.42 -4.38 18.68
N ALA A 175 -5.41 -4.67 19.54
CA ALA A 175 -5.19 -4.94 20.96
C ALA A 175 -4.30 -6.18 21.19
N LEU A 176 -4.43 -7.22 20.36
CA LEU A 176 -3.55 -8.41 20.42
C LEU A 176 -2.09 -8.02 20.17
N LEU A 177 -1.85 -7.18 19.15
CA LEU A 177 -0.50 -6.75 18.81
C LEU A 177 0.13 -5.89 19.90
N LEU A 178 -0.67 -5.03 20.55
CA LEU A 178 -0.19 -4.25 21.68
C LEU A 178 0.15 -5.12 22.89
N ASP A 179 -0.70 -6.09 23.25
CA ASP A 179 -0.36 -7.03 24.33
C ASP A 179 0.89 -7.83 23.98
N ALA A 180 1.08 -8.23 22.72
CA ALA A 180 2.28 -8.93 22.29
C ALA A 180 3.55 -8.07 22.31
N MET A 181 3.43 -6.75 22.11
CA MET A 181 4.56 -5.83 22.28
C MET A 181 4.97 -5.69 23.75
N ASP A 182 4.00 -5.66 24.67
CA ASP A 182 4.23 -5.50 26.10
C ASP A 182 4.59 -6.83 26.79
N HIS A 183 4.08 -7.95 26.28
CA HIS A 183 4.20 -9.30 26.84
C HIS A 183 4.61 -10.35 25.78
N PRO A 184 5.79 -10.20 25.13
CA PRO A 184 6.21 -11.10 24.05
C PRO A 184 6.31 -12.57 24.49
N GLU A 185 6.56 -12.85 25.77
CA GLU A 185 6.63 -14.19 26.34
C GLU A 185 5.32 -14.98 26.24
N LYS A 186 4.16 -14.29 26.15
CA LYS A 186 2.85 -14.93 25.95
C LYS A 186 2.63 -15.36 24.51
N TYR A 187 3.41 -14.82 23.57
CA TYR A 187 3.18 -14.94 22.13
C TYR A 187 4.41 -15.50 21.38
N PRO A 188 5.06 -16.58 21.85
CA PRO A 188 6.34 -17.04 21.32
C PRO A 188 6.27 -17.51 19.85
N GLN A 189 5.07 -17.70 19.31
CA GLN A 189 4.85 -18.14 17.93
C GLN A 189 3.87 -17.24 17.16
N LEU A 190 3.51 -16.07 17.72
CA LEU A 190 2.65 -15.12 17.01
C LEU A 190 3.34 -14.74 15.70
N THR A 191 2.68 -14.99 14.59
CA THR A 191 3.26 -14.81 13.25
C THR A 191 2.39 -13.84 12.46
N ILE A 192 3.02 -12.84 11.86
CA ILE A 192 2.34 -11.74 11.16
C ILE A 192 2.89 -11.65 9.74
N ARG A 193 1.99 -11.46 8.76
CA ARG A 193 2.37 -11.14 7.38
C ARG A 193 2.66 -9.64 7.27
N VAL A 194 3.80 -9.26 6.69
CA VAL A 194 4.23 -7.84 6.67
C VAL A 194 4.42 -7.24 5.27
N SER A 195 5.11 -7.93 4.35
CA SER A 195 5.38 -7.39 3.01
C SER A 195 5.73 -8.50 2.01
N GLY A 196 4.87 -9.52 1.91
CA GLY A 196 5.08 -10.69 1.04
C GLY A 196 5.70 -11.90 1.75
N TYR A 197 5.99 -11.77 3.03
CA TYR A 197 6.52 -12.82 3.90
C TYR A 197 5.93 -12.68 5.31
N ALA A 198 6.19 -13.69 6.14
CA ALA A 198 5.78 -13.72 7.54
C ALA A 198 6.98 -13.53 8.48
N VAL A 199 6.74 -12.90 9.63
CA VAL A 199 7.71 -12.78 10.72
C VAL A 199 7.06 -13.18 12.03
N ASN A 200 7.89 -13.68 12.95
CA ASN A 200 7.53 -13.85 14.35
C ASN A 200 7.86 -12.57 15.12
#